data_AF-A0A7V9H0F6-F1
#
_entry.id   AF-A0A7V9H0F6-F1
#
_cell.length_a   1.000
_cell.length_b   1.000
_cell.length_c   1.000
_cell.angle_alpha   90.00
_cell.angle_beta   90.00
_cell.angle_gamma   90.00
#
_symmetry.space_group_name_H-M   'P 1'
#
loop_
_entity.id
_entity.type
_entity.pdbx_description
1 polymer ?
#
loop_
_entity_poly.entity_id
_entity_poly.type
_entity_poly.pdbx_seq_one_letter_code
_entity_poly.pdbx_strand_id
1 'polypeptide(L)'
;MVRHFIPALVLSCGLVSAGCTAGAVGGRLEAAAPPPAVTPSAPPVLRPSVSAPPKETLVLSGSGSGSLALATSRALYDDAPVVLLAAAEDLGAQAVAASVAVDLGTPLLLAPDPARPSAPARDDPVREELDRLGTTTVLTFDDEPTQWAAELDGDVAVVPTPTDPETLASVAGAELGPAQAVPARQLTDAVAALERDQPALLE
;
A
#
# COMPACT_ATOMS: atom_id res chain seq x y z
N MET A 1 4.02 -11.10 -50.58
CA MET A 1 4.58 -9.86 -51.16
C MET A 1 5.75 -9.45 -50.27
N VAL A 2 6.97 -9.53 -50.81
CA VAL A 2 8.23 -9.24 -50.13
C VAL A 2 8.52 -7.74 -50.27
N ARG A 3 8.95 -7.05 -49.19
CA ARG A 3 10.04 -6.02 -49.19
C ARG A 3 10.21 -5.33 -47.82
N HIS A 4 11.35 -5.55 -47.14
CA HIS A 4 12.55 -4.68 -46.98
C HIS A 4 12.44 -3.71 -45.78
N PHE A 5 13.17 -3.84 -44.65
CA PHE A 5 14.61 -3.66 -44.31
C PHE A 5 15.12 -2.18 -44.26
N ILE A 6 15.36 -1.69 -43.02
CA ILE A 6 16.33 -0.68 -42.45
C ILE A 6 16.40 0.79 -42.97
N PRO A 7 17.16 1.75 -42.37
CA PRO A 7 17.74 1.95 -41.01
C PRO A 7 17.68 3.40 -40.42
N ALA A 8 18.10 3.53 -39.15
CA ALA A 8 18.87 4.60 -38.47
C ALA A 8 18.78 6.10 -38.85
N LEU A 9 18.61 6.96 -37.84
CA LEU A 9 19.24 8.30 -37.82
C LEU A 9 19.68 8.71 -36.40
N VAL A 10 20.97 9.01 -36.29
CA VAL A 10 21.71 9.63 -35.17
C VAL A 10 21.42 11.13 -35.11
N LEU A 11 21.32 11.76 -33.92
CA LEU A 11 21.77 13.15 -33.78
C LEU A 11 22.19 13.54 -32.36
N SER A 12 23.42 14.06 -32.30
CA SER A 12 24.18 14.58 -31.16
C SER A 12 23.74 15.96 -30.64
N CYS A 13 24.44 16.37 -29.57
CA CYS A 13 24.88 17.73 -29.20
C CYS A 13 24.04 18.54 -28.21
N GLY A 14 24.70 18.95 -27.12
CA GLY A 14 24.25 20.05 -26.27
C GLY A 14 25.06 20.26 -24.99
N LEU A 15 26.39 20.34 -25.05
CA LEU A 15 27.16 21.04 -24.00
C LEU A 15 26.95 22.55 -24.18
N VAL A 16 26.45 23.23 -23.15
CA VAL A 16 26.57 24.69 -23.02
C VAL A 16 27.09 25.03 -21.63
N SER A 17 28.26 25.62 -21.63
CA SER A 17 28.95 26.29 -20.53
C SER A 17 28.33 27.67 -20.27
N ALA A 18 28.26 28.06 -19.00
CA ALA A 18 28.23 29.46 -18.61
C ALA A 18 29.01 29.63 -17.31
N GLY A 19 30.19 30.24 -17.43
CA GLY A 19 30.99 30.70 -16.30
C GLY A 19 30.53 32.07 -15.81
N CYS A 20 30.78 32.36 -14.54
CA CYS A 20 30.90 33.71 -14.02
C CYS A 20 32.14 33.79 -13.14
N THR A 21 33.20 34.37 -13.70
CA THR A 21 34.33 34.92 -12.96
C THR A 21 34.09 36.41 -12.76
N ALA A 22 34.18 36.90 -11.53
CA ALA A 22 34.93 38.11 -11.12
C ALA A 22 34.34 38.76 -9.87
N GLY A 23 35.22 39.16 -8.96
CA GLY A 23 34.90 40.17 -7.94
C GLY A 23 35.63 39.98 -6.61
N ALA A 24 36.94 40.20 -6.58
CA ALA A 24 37.65 40.43 -5.33
C ALA A 24 37.58 41.91 -4.95
N VAL A 25 36.91 42.24 -3.85
CA VAL A 25 37.05 43.50 -3.13
C VAL A 25 37.34 43.15 -1.67
N GLY A 26 38.49 43.61 -1.19
CA GLY A 26 38.99 43.34 0.15
C GLY A 26 38.09 43.95 1.24
N GLY A 27 37.69 43.11 2.17
CA GLY A 27 37.17 43.48 3.48
C GLY A 27 37.49 42.34 4.44
N ARG A 28 38.44 42.57 5.36
CA ARG A 28 38.73 41.63 6.45
C ARG A 28 37.55 41.69 7.42
N LEU A 29 36.57 40.82 7.19
CA LEU A 29 35.53 40.46 8.15
C LEU A 29 35.87 39.07 8.66
N GLU A 30 36.00 38.93 9.97
CA GLU A 30 36.06 37.64 10.66
C GLU A 30 34.88 36.80 10.19
N ALA A 31 35.15 35.80 9.35
CA ALA A 31 34.11 34.96 8.77
C ALA A 31 33.57 34.07 9.89
N ALA A 32 32.41 34.44 10.43
CA ALA A 32 31.61 33.54 11.23
C ALA A 32 31.42 32.24 10.43
N ALA A 33 31.73 31.11 11.07
CA ALA A 33 31.55 29.80 10.46
C ALA A 33 30.11 29.70 9.91
N PRO A 34 29.92 29.18 8.69
CA PRO A 34 28.59 29.00 8.14
C PRO A 34 27.76 28.15 9.13
N PRO A 35 26.48 28.50 9.38
CA PRO A 35 25.62 27.67 10.20
C PRO A 35 25.62 26.24 9.62
N PRO A 36 25.58 25.19 10.46
CA PRO A 36 25.57 23.83 9.98
C PRO A 36 24.42 23.68 8.99
N ALA A 37 24.73 23.16 7.80
CA ALA A 37 23.73 22.86 6.79
C ALA A 37 22.70 21.91 7.42
N VAL A 38 21.45 22.35 7.47
CA VAL A 38 20.34 21.51 7.91
C VAL A 38 20.10 20.49 6.81
N THR A 39 20.62 19.28 6.97
CA THR A 39 20.31 18.18 6.05
C THR A 39 18.80 17.90 6.18
N PRO A 40 18.02 17.94 5.09
CA PRO A 40 16.63 17.53 5.15
C PRO A 40 16.55 16.10 5.72
N SER A 41 15.79 15.94 6.82
CA SER A 41 15.54 14.62 7.37
C SER A 41 14.68 13.85 6.36
N ALA A 42 15.09 12.63 6.03
CA ALA A 42 14.28 11.76 5.17
C ALA A 42 12.90 11.55 5.83
N PRO A 43 11.82 11.49 5.04
CA PRO A 43 10.49 11.25 5.60
C PRO A 43 10.49 9.91 6.37
N PRO A 44 9.71 9.80 7.45
CA PRO A 44 9.59 8.57 8.21
C PRO A 44 9.04 7.45 7.32
N VAL A 45 9.63 6.26 7.42
CA VAL A 45 9.13 5.08 6.70
C VAL A 45 7.91 4.56 7.46
N LEU A 46 6.75 4.52 6.79
CA LEU A 46 5.53 3.95 7.37
C LEU A 46 5.70 2.43 7.47
N ARG A 47 5.58 1.88 8.68
CA ARG A 47 5.64 0.44 8.94
C ARG A 47 4.64 0.08 10.01
N PRO A 48 3.88 -1.02 9.86
CA PRO A 48 3.02 -1.51 10.93
C PRO A 48 3.87 -2.05 12.10
N SER A 49 3.35 -1.89 13.31
CA SER A 49 3.84 -2.62 14.49
C SER A 49 2.97 -3.85 14.72
N VAL A 50 3.63 -4.98 14.99
CA VAL A 50 2.97 -6.26 15.23
C VAL A 50 3.19 -6.74 16.66
N SER A 51 2.15 -7.34 17.21
CA SER A 51 2.20 -8.04 18.47
C SER A 51 2.55 -9.51 18.23
N ALA A 52 3.45 -10.06 19.05
CA ALA A 52 3.73 -11.49 19.00
C ALA A 52 2.48 -12.27 19.46
N PRO A 53 2.00 -13.25 18.68
CA PRO A 53 0.93 -14.13 19.13
C PRO A 53 1.33 -14.84 20.44
N PRO A 54 0.35 -15.25 21.27
CA PRO A 54 0.65 -16.07 22.44
C PRO A 54 1.40 -17.34 22.04
N LYS A 55 2.15 -17.92 22.98
CA LYS A 55 2.89 -19.17 22.72
C LYS A 55 1.94 -20.35 22.48
N GLU A 56 0.74 -20.26 23.02
CA GLU A 56 -0.35 -21.20 22.80
C GLU A 56 -1.06 -20.94 21.47
N THR A 57 -1.69 -21.97 20.92
CA THR A 57 -2.51 -21.83 19.71
C THR A 57 -3.67 -20.85 19.95
N LEU A 58 -3.70 -19.78 19.15
CA LEU A 58 -4.80 -18.83 19.11
C LEU A 58 -5.83 -19.25 18.05
N VAL A 59 -7.08 -19.43 18.47
CA VAL A 59 -8.21 -19.66 17.56
C VAL A 59 -9.10 -18.44 17.56
N LEU A 60 -9.23 -17.80 16.41
CA LEU A 60 -10.10 -16.64 16.23
C LEU A 60 -11.51 -17.12 15.89
N SER A 61 -12.51 -16.52 16.53
CA SER A 61 -13.93 -16.80 16.29
C SER A 61 -14.60 -15.59 15.66
N GLY A 62 -15.52 -15.84 14.73
CA GLY A 62 -16.29 -14.79 14.06
C GLY A 62 -17.53 -15.38 13.40
N SER A 63 -18.55 -14.54 13.20
CA SER A 63 -19.82 -14.91 12.55
C SER A 63 -19.79 -14.77 11.02
N GLY A 64 -18.65 -14.37 10.45
CA GLY A 64 -18.45 -14.18 9.02
C GLY A 64 -17.05 -13.64 8.70
N SER A 65 -16.74 -13.50 7.41
CA SER A 65 -15.44 -13.07 6.88
C SER A 65 -14.99 -11.73 7.47
N GLY A 66 -15.84 -10.70 7.44
CA GLY A 66 -15.52 -9.38 8.00
C GLY A 66 -15.16 -9.42 9.49
N SER A 67 -15.91 -10.17 10.30
CA SER A 67 -15.60 -10.32 11.74
C SER A 67 -14.29 -11.07 12.00
N LEU A 68 -13.93 -12.04 11.15
CA LEU A 68 -12.67 -12.76 11.24
C LEU A 68 -11.48 -11.90 10.80
N ALA A 69 -11.65 -11.06 9.77
CA ALA A 69 -10.63 -10.10 9.36
C ALA A 69 -10.32 -9.10 10.50
N LEU A 70 -11.36 -8.56 11.13
CA LEU A 70 -11.21 -7.68 12.31
C LEU A 70 -10.54 -8.38 13.48
N ALA A 71 -10.97 -9.61 13.81
CA ALA A 71 -10.34 -10.39 14.87
C ALA A 71 -8.86 -10.67 14.59
N THR A 72 -8.50 -10.92 13.33
CA THR A 72 -7.12 -11.18 12.89
C THR A 72 -6.28 -9.92 13.00
N SER A 73 -6.80 -8.78 12.53
CA SER A 73 -6.14 -7.49 12.67
C SER A 73 -5.83 -7.16 14.14
N ARG A 74 -6.83 -7.30 15.02
CA ARG A 74 -6.70 -7.05 16.47
C ARG A 74 -5.73 -8.01 17.17
N ALA A 75 -5.58 -9.22 16.65
CA ALA A 75 -4.67 -10.20 17.22
C ALA A 75 -3.22 -9.98 16.83
N LEU A 76 -2.97 -9.39 15.66
CA LEU A 76 -1.63 -9.33 15.05
C LEU A 76 -1.03 -7.92 15.04
N TYR A 77 -1.82 -6.86 15.01
CA TYR A 77 -1.36 -5.49 14.77
C TYR A 77 -1.65 -4.56 15.94
N ASP A 78 -0.61 -3.89 16.43
CA ASP A 78 -0.73 -2.80 17.40
C ASP A 78 -1.09 -1.49 16.69
N ASP A 79 -0.42 -1.21 15.57
CA ASP A 79 -0.67 -0.09 14.67
C ASP A 79 -0.41 -0.49 13.20
N ALA A 80 -1.09 0.18 12.28
CA ALA A 80 -0.91 0.02 10.84
C ALA A 80 -1.30 1.32 10.10
N PRO A 81 -0.31 2.17 9.75
CA PRO A 81 -0.57 3.42 9.02
C PRO A 81 -1.20 3.23 7.64
N VAL A 82 -1.03 2.05 7.05
CA VAL A 82 -1.60 1.65 5.76
C VAL A 82 -2.48 0.42 5.94
N VAL A 83 -3.71 0.42 5.45
CA VAL A 83 -4.60 -0.74 5.49
C VAL A 83 -5.15 -1.02 4.11
N LEU A 84 -5.29 -2.29 3.76
CA LEU A 84 -5.95 -2.71 2.52
C LEU A 84 -7.41 -3.00 2.80
N LEU A 85 -8.28 -2.62 1.86
CA LEU A 85 -9.71 -2.84 1.95
C LEU A 85 -10.24 -3.46 0.65
N ALA A 86 -10.87 -4.63 0.77
CA ALA A 86 -11.55 -5.33 -0.32
C ALA A 86 -13.03 -5.56 0.03
N ALA A 87 -13.86 -5.82 -0.99
CA ALA A 87 -15.27 -6.14 -0.75
C ALA A 87 -15.40 -7.54 -0.13
N ALA A 88 -16.33 -7.71 0.83
CA ALA A 88 -16.46 -8.97 1.56
C ALA A 88 -16.86 -10.18 0.69
N GLU A 89 -17.54 -9.91 -0.44
CA GLU A 89 -18.07 -10.93 -1.36
C GLU A 89 -17.29 -11.03 -2.68
N ASP A 90 -16.21 -10.25 -2.84
CA ASP A 90 -15.33 -10.32 -4.00
C ASP A 90 -14.03 -11.07 -3.67
N LEU A 91 -14.01 -12.37 -3.99
CA LEU A 91 -12.85 -13.21 -3.74
C LEU A 91 -11.66 -12.87 -4.65
N GLY A 92 -11.89 -12.30 -5.84
CA GLY A 92 -10.81 -11.89 -6.74
C GLY A 92 -10.10 -10.66 -6.19
N ALA A 93 -10.87 -9.66 -5.78
CA ALA A 93 -10.35 -8.47 -5.10
C ALA A 93 -9.58 -8.83 -3.83
N GLN A 94 -10.11 -9.75 -3.03
CA GLN A 94 -9.45 -10.25 -1.82
C GLN A 94 -8.14 -11.00 -2.13
N ALA A 95 -8.08 -11.76 -3.22
CA ALA A 95 -6.87 -12.47 -3.62
C ALA A 95 -5.73 -11.51 -3.96
N VAL A 96 -6.01 -10.52 -4.81
CA VAL A 96 -5.07 -9.47 -5.19
C VAL A 96 -4.64 -8.66 -3.96
N ALA A 97 -5.59 -8.25 -3.12
CA ALA A 97 -5.31 -7.50 -1.91
C ALA A 97 -4.47 -8.31 -0.91
N ALA A 98 -4.68 -9.63 -0.81
CA ALA A 98 -3.88 -10.50 0.07
C ALA A 98 -2.41 -10.55 -0.38
N SER A 99 -2.14 -10.65 -1.69
CA SER A 99 -0.76 -10.59 -2.21
C SER A 99 -0.06 -9.29 -1.83
N VAL A 100 -0.74 -8.16 -1.99
CA VAL A 100 -0.19 -6.84 -1.63
C VAL A 100 -0.05 -6.70 -0.11
N ALA A 101 -1.01 -7.19 0.67
CA ALA A 101 -0.96 -7.17 2.13
C ALA A 101 0.24 -7.95 2.68
N VAL A 102 0.55 -9.11 2.09
CA VAL A 102 1.71 -9.94 2.48
C VAL A 102 3.02 -9.22 2.19
N ASP A 103 3.16 -8.61 1.01
CA ASP A 103 4.36 -7.86 0.64
C ASP A 103 4.61 -6.67 1.60
N LEU A 104 3.57 -5.85 1.79
CA LEU A 104 3.63 -4.68 2.66
C LEU A 104 3.66 -5.04 4.16
N GLY A 105 3.30 -6.28 4.51
CA GLY A 105 3.18 -6.76 5.88
C GLY A 105 2.07 -6.09 6.67
N THR A 106 1.00 -5.67 6.02
CA THR A 106 -0.05 -4.79 6.59
C THR A 106 -1.43 -5.47 6.56
N PRO A 107 -2.41 -5.07 7.39
CA PRO A 107 -3.65 -5.83 7.48
C PRO A 107 -4.55 -5.61 6.25
N LEU A 108 -5.27 -6.67 5.90
CA LEU A 108 -6.39 -6.66 4.95
C LEU A 108 -7.70 -6.73 5.74
N LEU A 109 -8.53 -5.70 5.61
CA LEU A 109 -9.88 -5.66 6.14
C LEU A 109 -10.90 -5.82 5.00
N LEU A 110 -12.14 -6.14 5.37
CA LEU A 110 -13.23 -6.26 4.40
C LEU A 110 -14.24 -5.13 4.63
N ALA A 111 -14.57 -4.42 3.54
CA ALA A 111 -15.59 -3.40 3.56
C ALA A 111 -16.95 -4.01 3.96
N PRO A 112 -17.77 -3.31 4.76
CA PRO A 112 -19.12 -3.77 5.07
C PRO A 112 -19.98 -3.88 3.82
N ASP A 113 -20.79 -4.93 3.75
CA ASP A 113 -21.76 -5.13 2.67
C ASP A 113 -22.80 -3.99 2.68
N PRO A 114 -22.88 -3.17 1.62
CA PRO A 114 -23.84 -2.06 1.53
C PRO A 114 -25.29 -2.55 1.49
N ALA A 115 -25.54 -3.80 1.07
CA ALA A 115 -26.87 -4.41 1.07
C ALA A 115 -27.28 -4.95 2.45
N ARG A 116 -26.34 -5.09 3.39
CA ARG A 116 -26.59 -5.56 4.76
C ARG A 116 -25.84 -4.70 5.78
N PRO A 117 -26.24 -3.43 5.95
CA PRO A 117 -25.63 -2.57 6.94
C PRO A 117 -25.81 -3.18 8.34
N SER A 118 -24.70 -3.55 8.96
CA SER A 118 -24.67 -4.27 10.24
C SER A 118 -24.88 -3.36 11.45
N ALA A 119 -24.76 -2.04 11.25
CA ALA A 119 -24.90 -0.99 12.25
C ALA A 119 -25.19 0.36 11.53
N PRO A 120 -25.70 1.40 12.23
CA PRO A 120 -25.63 2.77 11.70
C PRO A 120 -24.17 3.13 11.40
N ALA A 121 -23.91 3.93 10.37
CA ALA A 121 -22.55 4.21 9.85
C ALA A 121 -21.51 4.67 10.90
N ARG A 122 -21.96 5.23 12.03
CA ARG A 122 -21.09 5.65 13.14
C ARG A 122 -20.59 4.52 14.05
N ASP A 123 -21.26 3.37 14.07
CA ASP A 123 -20.91 2.21 14.90
C ASP A 123 -20.33 1.09 14.02
N ASP A 124 -19.64 1.46 12.94
CA ASP A 124 -19.06 0.55 11.97
C ASP A 124 -17.75 -0.05 12.53
N PRO A 125 -17.69 -1.37 12.80
CA PRO A 125 -16.52 -2.00 13.40
C PRO A 125 -15.24 -1.86 12.57
N VAL A 126 -15.36 -1.63 11.25
CA VAL A 126 -14.19 -1.38 10.39
C VAL A 126 -13.62 0.01 10.66
N ARG A 127 -14.47 1.04 10.81
CA ARG A 127 -14.01 2.39 11.17
C ARG A 127 -13.31 2.40 12.53
N GLU A 128 -13.91 1.75 13.53
CA GLU A 128 -13.30 1.62 14.86
C GLU A 128 -11.92 0.95 14.81
N GLU A 129 -11.75 -0.03 13.92
CA GLU A 129 -10.48 -0.72 13.75
C GLU A 129 -9.43 0.14 13.03
N LEU A 130 -9.81 0.90 12.00
CA LEU A 130 -8.92 1.87 11.35
C LEU A 130 -8.41 2.93 12.34
N ASP A 131 -9.30 3.43 13.20
CA ASP A 131 -8.94 4.38 14.26
C ASP A 131 -7.97 3.76 15.27
N ARG A 132 -8.24 2.52 15.72
CA ARG A 132 -7.37 1.78 16.63
C ARG A 132 -5.97 1.59 16.05
N LEU A 133 -5.89 1.27 14.76
CA LEU A 133 -4.64 1.07 14.03
C LEU A 133 -3.89 2.38 13.75
N GLY A 134 -4.52 3.54 13.95
CA GLY A 134 -3.96 4.84 13.58
C GLY A 134 -3.74 4.96 12.07
N THR A 135 -4.63 4.38 11.27
CA THR A 135 -4.50 4.35 9.82
C THR A 135 -4.57 5.75 9.22
N THR A 136 -3.61 6.08 8.37
CA THR A 136 -3.57 7.35 7.63
C THR A 136 -3.84 7.14 6.14
N THR A 137 -3.71 5.91 5.63
CA THR A 137 -3.92 5.56 4.23
C THR A 137 -4.70 4.26 4.10
N VAL A 138 -5.72 4.24 3.27
CA VAL A 138 -6.43 3.01 2.87
C VAL A 138 -6.24 2.77 1.38
N LEU A 139 -5.69 1.61 1.04
CA LEU A 139 -5.65 1.12 -0.35
C LEU A 139 -6.93 0.33 -0.61
N THR A 140 -7.73 0.76 -1.58
CA THR A 140 -9.03 0.14 -1.88
C THR A 140 -8.99 -0.66 -3.17
N PHE A 141 -9.43 -1.92 -3.09
CA PHE A 141 -9.51 -2.83 -4.22
C PHE A 141 -10.95 -2.86 -4.70
N ASP A 142 -11.16 -2.38 -5.92
CA ASP A 142 -12.46 -2.16 -6.58
C ASP A 142 -13.31 -0.98 -6.05
N ASP A 143 -14.45 -0.77 -6.71
CA ASP A 143 -15.29 0.41 -6.55
C ASP A 143 -16.06 0.42 -5.23
N GLU A 144 -16.54 -0.74 -4.76
CA GLU A 144 -17.37 -0.81 -3.54
C GLU A 144 -16.57 -0.39 -2.29
N PRO A 145 -15.37 -0.94 -2.01
CA PRO A 145 -14.54 -0.47 -0.91
C PRO A 145 -14.14 1.00 -1.05
N THR A 146 -13.91 1.46 -2.28
CA THR A 146 -13.58 2.86 -2.58
C THR A 146 -14.72 3.80 -2.19
N GLN A 147 -15.97 3.44 -2.53
CA GLN A 147 -17.15 4.22 -2.19
C GLN A 147 -17.40 4.28 -0.69
N TRP A 148 -17.26 3.14 0.01
CA TRP A 148 -17.37 3.11 1.46
C TRP A 148 -16.28 3.94 2.13
N ALA A 149 -15.03 3.82 1.67
CA ALA A 149 -13.88 4.53 2.24
C ALA A 149 -13.95 6.05 2.00
N ALA A 150 -14.61 6.50 0.92
CA ALA A 150 -14.83 7.92 0.66
C ALA A 150 -15.68 8.63 1.74
N GLU A 151 -16.37 7.86 2.59
CA GLU A 151 -17.12 8.38 3.75
C GLU A 151 -16.29 8.46 5.03
N LEU A 152 -15.01 8.06 5.00
CA LEU A 152 -14.10 8.21 6.15
C LEU A 152 -13.78 9.69 6.42
N ASP A 153 -13.34 9.97 7.64
CA ASP A 153 -12.90 11.31 8.02
C ASP A 153 -11.71 11.77 7.16
N GLY A 154 -11.64 13.09 6.92
CA GLY A 154 -10.70 13.68 5.95
C GLY A 154 -9.21 13.55 6.28
N ASP A 155 -8.87 12.97 7.43
CA ASP A 155 -7.49 12.70 7.84
C ASP A 155 -6.96 11.36 7.26
N VAL A 156 -7.82 10.53 6.67
CA VAL A 156 -7.45 9.26 6.02
C VAL A 156 -7.41 9.43 4.50
N ALA A 157 -6.25 9.17 3.90
CA ALA A 157 -6.07 9.17 2.45
C ALA A 157 -6.61 7.86 1.83
N VAL A 158 -7.62 7.96 0.98
CA VAL A 158 -8.16 6.82 0.23
C VAL A 158 -7.48 6.75 -1.14
N VAL A 159 -6.85 5.62 -1.46
CA VAL A 159 -6.13 5.39 -2.70
C VAL A 159 -6.73 4.17 -3.42
N PRO A 160 -7.53 4.40 -4.48
CA PRO A 160 -8.02 3.32 -5.33
C PRO A 160 -6.86 2.63 -6.03
N THR A 161 -6.85 1.30 -6.00
CA THR A 161 -5.81 0.53 -6.67
C THR A 161 -6.20 0.24 -8.12
N PRO A 162 -5.27 0.40 -9.09
CA PRO A 162 -5.52 0.03 -10.46
C PRO A 162 -5.58 -1.50 -10.62
N THR A 163 -6.28 -1.97 -11.66
CA THR A 163 -6.41 -3.41 -11.96
C THR A 163 -5.23 -3.97 -12.77
N ASP A 164 -4.41 -3.09 -13.37
CA ASP A 164 -3.21 -3.50 -14.10
C ASP A 164 -2.08 -3.86 -13.11
N PRO A 165 -1.50 -5.07 -13.16
CA PRO A 165 -0.51 -5.54 -12.19
C PRO A 165 0.73 -4.65 -12.05
N GLU A 166 1.28 -4.13 -13.15
CA GLU A 166 2.48 -3.30 -13.12
C GLU A 166 2.18 -1.93 -12.49
N THR A 167 1.03 -1.36 -12.85
CA THR A 167 0.55 -0.10 -12.25
C THR A 167 0.20 -0.29 -10.78
N LEU A 168 -0.39 -1.44 -10.40
CA LEU A 168 -0.71 -1.80 -9.02
C LEU A 168 0.55 -1.84 -8.16
N ALA A 169 1.57 -2.59 -8.59
CA ALA A 169 2.84 -2.69 -7.88
C ALA A 169 3.47 -1.31 -7.67
N SER A 170 3.43 -0.45 -8.69
CA SER A 170 3.92 0.93 -8.61
C SER A 170 3.15 1.81 -7.62
N VAL A 171 1.81 1.76 -7.66
CA VAL A 171 0.94 2.55 -6.76
C VAL A 171 1.03 2.07 -5.31
N ALA A 172 1.04 0.76 -5.10
CA ALA A 172 1.14 0.16 -3.77
C ALA A 172 2.56 0.24 -3.19
N GLY A 173 3.57 0.51 -4.02
CA GLY A 173 4.97 0.40 -3.65
C GLY A 173 5.36 -1.06 -3.31
N ALA A 174 4.69 -2.01 -3.95
CA ALA A 174 4.81 -3.43 -3.67
C ALA A 174 5.73 -4.16 -4.66
N GLU A 175 6.46 -5.16 -4.18
CA GLU A 175 7.34 -6.01 -5.00
C GLU A 175 6.66 -7.36 -5.28
N LEU A 176 5.70 -7.38 -6.21
CA LEU A 176 4.93 -8.60 -6.50
C LEU A 176 5.65 -9.56 -7.47
N GLY A 177 5.46 -10.84 -7.24
CA GLY A 177 5.81 -11.92 -8.16
C GLY A 177 4.83 -12.03 -9.34
N PRO A 178 5.00 -13.05 -10.20
CA PRO A 178 4.13 -13.23 -11.36
C PRO A 178 2.67 -13.47 -10.95
N ALA A 179 1.75 -13.04 -11.81
CA ALA A 179 0.33 -13.32 -11.68
C ALA A 179 0.05 -14.84 -11.74
N GLN A 180 -0.80 -15.32 -10.85
CA GLN A 180 -1.18 -16.71 -10.72
C GLN A 180 -2.70 -16.80 -10.58
N ALA A 181 -3.34 -17.36 -11.60
CA ALA A 181 -4.76 -17.69 -11.54
C ALA A 181 -5.03 -18.84 -10.55
N VAL A 182 -5.92 -18.61 -9.59
CA VAL A 182 -6.30 -19.55 -8.53
C VAL A 182 -7.81 -19.78 -8.54
N PRO A 183 -8.29 -21.02 -8.70
CA PRO A 183 -9.69 -21.32 -8.53
C PRO A 183 -10.17 -20.97 -7.11
N ALA A 184 -11.36 -20.37 -6.96
CA ALA A 184 -11.90 -19.94 -5.66
C ALA A 184 -11.79 -21.00 -4.53
N ARG A 185 -11.99 -22.28 -4.86
CA ARG A 185 -11.89 -23.39 -3.89
C ARG A 185 -10.47 -23.65 -3.34
N GLN A 186 -9.45 -23.07 -3.95
CA GLN A 186 -8.02 -23.19 -3.60
C GLN A 186 -7.45 -21.88 -3.04
N LEU A 187 -8.25 -20.81 -3.00
CA LEU A 187 -7.76 -19.48 -2.66
C LEU A 187 -7.16 -19.42 -1.25
N THR A 188 -7.79 -20.07 -0.27
CA THR A 188 -7.26 -20.13 1.10
C THR A 188 -5.88 -20.78 1.17
N ASP A 189 -5.69 -21.91 0.48
CA ASP A 189 -4.41 -22.61 0.44
C ASP A 189 -3.34 -21.78 -0.29
N ALA A 190 -3.73 -21.10 -1.37
CA ALA A 190 -2.83 -20.23 -2.12
C ALA A 190 -2.37 -19.01 -1.31
N VAL A 191 -3.29 -18.34 -0.60
CA VAL A 191 -2.98 -17.22 0.30
C VAL A 191 -2.07 -17.69 1.45
N ALA A 192 -2.35 -18.85 2.03
CA ALA A 192 -1.52 -19.41 3.11
C ALA A 192 -0.11 -19.80 2.66
N ALA A 193 0.09 -20.00 1.35
CA ALA A 193 1.39 -20.32 0.75
C ALA A 193 2.16 -19.08 0.27
N LEU A 194 1.61 -17.87 0.43
CA LEU A 194 2.32 -16.64 0.07
C LEU A 194 3.52 -16.43 0.98
N GLU A 195 4.67 -16.21 0.36
CA GLU A 195 5.91 -15.83 1.03
C GLU A 195 6.10 -14.32 0.93
N ARG A 196 6.63 -13.71 2.00
CA ARG A 196 6.80 -12.25 2.07
C ARG A 196 7.78 -11.71 1.02
N ASP A 197 8.83 -12.47 0.74
CA ASP A 197 9.85 -12.04 -0.21
C ASP A 197 9.30 -12.27 -1.63
N GLN A 198 8.64 -11.26 -2.16
CA GLN A 198 8.03 -11.24 -3.49
C GLN A 198 6.85 -12.23 -3.66
N PRO A 199 5.72 -12.00 -2.96
CA PRO A 199 4.55 -12.89 -3.04
C PRO A 199 3.99 -12.94 -4.46
N ALA A 200 3.52 -14.11 -4.90
CA ALA A 200 2.78 -14.23 -6.15
C ALA A 200 1.53 -13.34 -6.13
N LEU A 201 1.21 -12.71 -7.25
CA LEU A 201 -0.03 -11.96 -7.41
C LEU A 201 -1.17 -12.94 -7.70
N LEU A 202 -2.09 -13.13 -6.76
CA LEU A 202 -3.19 -14.09 -6.90
C LEU A 202 -4.38 -13.45 -7.65
N GLU A 203 -4.92 -14.16 -8.64
CA GLU A 203 -6.06 -13.74 -9.49
C GLU A 203 -7.12 -14.83 -9.66
#